data_AF-A0A179I790-F1
#
_entry.id   AF-A0A179I790-F1
#
_cell.length_a   1.000
_cell.length_b   1.000
_cell.length_c   1.000
_cell.angle_alpha   90.00
_cell.angle_beta   90.00
_cell.angle_gamma   90.00
#
_symmetry.space_group_name_H-M   'P 1'
#
loop_
_entity.id
_entity.type
_entity.pdbx_description
1 polymer ?
#
loop_
_entity_poly.entity_id
_entity_poly.type
_entity_poly.pdbx_seq_one_letter_code
_entity_poly.pdbx_strand_id
1 'polypeptide(L)'
;MLHGECVRRMAGLFSESFWTVDVMRATQVYPAIWHAGLAMAAMHRATCITAPTPQARASRQRHEAFSLNQFNAAVLSVLELTKKPMLSDADKEIILLASTLFTGLCCLQENYEQASRHAKGGNRLYWRWEYWKHTGRDEDSSDNDENNGDADDTDLTCTEENYRVDNRGSRKSGCVLTTKSLTAVFTHFEMQFCGRFRTVDIPEWRWRNKAPKVSAATFASAVDAYTELQPLLTGYCHMGRYLSIPRDSAELALVWRSVAAYVNELLAWKAKFDDLLARLGLQPPSEEEAYKILCLRFLWMTLETSLSQNEGTGEMAWDAREPDMERITAFAETHFATRCQATGNGPRTFTFSFAMGVCEVLTYLGTNCRDGGIRRRLIALLHGWPERDGMMDARLLALLVYSVMTLEENATTGMQAPHDGCTCVPRGEFICNDHRVCLIDTQFLGERSAIIVLTTAGMLKNGLPPYETSVSW
;
A
#
# COMPACT_ATOMS: atom_id res chain seq x y z
N MET A 1 16.70 -22.50 -5.61
CA MET A 1 15.52 -22.04 -6.37
C MET A 1 14.45 -21.63 -5.38
N LEU A 2 13.79 -20.48 -5.57
CA LEU A 2 12.62 -20.08 -4.77
C LEU A 2 11.60 -21.22 -4.81
N HIS A 3 11.30 -21.79 -3.64
CA HIS A 3 10.38 -22.92 -3.54
C HIS A 3 8.94 -22.41 -3.77
N GLY A 4 8.10 -23.15 -4.50
CA GLY A 4 6.74 -22.69 -4.85
C GLY A 4 5.87 -22.31 -3.64
N GLU A 5 6.14 -22.87 -2.47
CA GLU A 5 5.47 -22.45 -1.22
C GLU A 5 5.90 -21.05 -0.74
N CYS A 6 7.19 -20.71 -0.82
CA CYS A 6 7.67 -19.37 -0.47
C CYS A 6 7.09 -18.33 -1.44
N VAL A 7 7.11 -18.63 -2.74
CA VAL A 7 6.52 -17.76 -3.78
C VAL A 7 5.03 -17.51 -3.51
N ARG A 8 4.26 -18.55 -3.20
CA ARG A 8 2.82 -18.40 -2.88
C ARG A 8 2.56 -17.59 -1.62
N ARG A 9 3.39 -17.72 -0.57
CA ARG A 9 3.24 -16.90 0.65
C ARG A 9 3.67 -15.45 0.45
N MET A 10 4.63 -15.21 -0.45
CA MET A 10 5.09 -13.87 -0.83
C MET A 10 4.24 -13.20 -1.91
N ALA A 11 3.34 -13.96 -2.57
CA ALA A 11 2.51 -13.48 -3.66
C ALA A 11 1.40 -12.52 -3.24
N GLY A 12 0.98 -12.58 -1.97
CA GLY A 12 -0.23 -11.91 -1.52
C GLY A 12 -1.46 -12.38 -2.30
N LEU A 13 -2.53 -11.59 -2.21
CA LEU A 13 -3.82 -11.95 -2.79
C LEU A 13 -3.95 -11.58 -4.28
N PHE A 14 -3.29 -10.49 -4.70
CA PHE A 14 -3.46 -9.91 -6.04
C PHE A 14 -2.17 -9.82 -6.87
N SER A 15 -1.04 -10.30 -6.36
CA SER A 15 0.28 -10.13 -7.02
C SER A 15 0.94 -11.46 -7.41
N GLU A 16 0.18 -12.55 -7.53
CA GLU A 16 0.73 -13.89 -7.79
C GLU A 16 1.57 -13.98 -9.06
N SER A 17 1.14 -13.38 -10.16
CA SER A 17 1.85 -13.41 -11.45
C SER A 17 3.23 -12.76 -11.36
N PHE A 18 3.36 -11.65 -10.61
CA PHE A 18 4.62 -10.95 -10.41
C PHE A 18 5.64 -11.89 -9.75
N TRP A 19 5.23 -12.62 -8.71
CA TRP A 19 6.13 -13.51 -7.97
C TRP A 19 6.41 -14.82 -8.69
N THR A 20 5.38 -15.42 -9.31
CA THR A 20 5.48 -16.74 -9.94
C THR A 20 6.12 -16.70 -11.33
N VAL A 21 6.00 -15.57 -12.04
CA VAL A 21 6.50 -15.43 -13.41
C VAL A 21 7.61 -14.40 -13.49
N ASP A 22 7.37 -13.16 -13.10
CA ASP A 22 8.30 -12.05 -13.37
C ASP A 22 9.57 -12.15 -12.53
N VAL A 23 9.44 -12.30 -11.21
CA VAL A 23 10.58 -12.53 -10.31
C VAL A 23 11.31 -13.81 -10.71
N MET A 24 10.59 -14.90 -11.02
CA MET A 24 11.22 -16.15 -11.43
C MET A 24 12.01 -15.98 -12.72
N ARG A 25 11.48 -15.28 -13.72
CA ARG A 25 12.20 -14.98 -14.97
C ARG A 25 13.44 -14.14 -14.69
N ALA A 26 13.32 -13.10 -13.88
CA ALA A 26 14.46 -12.25 -13.49
C ALA A 26 15.56 -13.03 -12.76
N THR A 27 15.23 -14.02 -11.91
CA THR A 27 16.25 -14.86 -11.26
C THR A 27 17.06 -15.73 -12.22
N GLN A 28 16.57 -15.97 -13.44
CA GLN A 28 17.31 -16.72 -14.46
C GLN A 28 18.27 -15.83 -15.27
N VAL A 29 18.04 -14.52 -15.29
CA VAL A 29 18.78 -13.57 -16.13
C VAL A 29 19.73 -12.71 -15.29
N TYR A 30 19.31 -12.29 -14.10
CA TYR A 30 20.03 -11.31 -13.29
C TYR A 30 20.64 -11.97 -12.04
N PRO A 31 21.98 -12.06 -11.93
CA PRO A 31 22.66 -12.67 -10.77
C PRO A 31 22.29 -12.02 -9.43
N ALA A 32 22.15 -10.68 -9.41
CA ALA A 32 21.75 -9.95 -8.20
C ALA A 32 20.37 -10.42 -7.69
N ILE A 33 19.41 -10.61 -8.60
CA ILE A 33 18.05 -11.04 -8.29
C ILE A 33 18.02 -12.52 -7.91
N TRP A 34 18.86 -13.35 -8.54
CA TRP A 34 19.03 -14.74 -8.13
C TRP A 34 19.50 -14.86 -6.68
N HIS A 35 20.55 -14.12 -6.30
CA HIS A 35 21.07 -14.08 -4.94
C HIS A 35 20.00 -13.56 -3.95
N ALA A 36 19.30 -12.46 -4.29
CA ALA A 36 18.22 -11.92 -3.46
C ALA A 36 17.08 -12.94 -3.26
N GLY A 37 16.69 -13.65 -4.32
CA GLY A 37 15.68 -14.71 -4.27
C GLY A 37 16.09 -15.89 -3.39
N LEU A 38 17.36 -16.31 -3.44
CA LEU A 38 17.89 -17.34 -2.53
C LEU A 38 17.91 -16.89 -1.08
N ALA A 39 18.30 -15.63 -0.83
CA ALA A 39 18.31 -15.04 0.50
C ALA A 39 16.90 -15.06 1.12
N MET A 40 15.91 -14.60 0.35
CA MET A 40 14.50 -14.59 0.75
C MET A 40 13.95 -15.99 1.01
N ALA A 41 14.19 -16.95 0.13
CA ALA A 41 13.73 -18.33 0.30
C ALA A 41 14.35 -19.01 1.54
N ALA A 42 15.64 -18.77 1.80
CA ALA A 42 16.32 -19.29 2.97
C ALA A 42 15.81 -18.64 4.27
N MET A 43 15.60 -17.32 4.27
CA MET A 43 15.04 -16.62 5.42
C MET A 43 13.62 -17.09 5.73
N HIS A 44 12.76 -17.19 4.71
CA HIS A 44 11.41 -17.72 4.88
C HIS A 44 11.44 -19.11 5.53
N ARG A 45 12.32 -20.02 5.06
CA ARG A 45 12.49 -21.34 5.69
C ARG A 45 12.93 -21.25 7.15
N ALA A 46 13.81 -20.31 7.50
CA ALA A 46 14.20 -20.07 8.89
C ALA A 46 12.97 -19.68 9.74
N THR A 47 12.11 -18.78 9.24
CA THR A 47 10.89 -18.34 9.95
C THR A 47 9.88 -19.48 10.15
N CYS A 48 9.82 -20.45 9.24
CA CYS A 48 8.95 -21.62 9.37
C CYS A 48 9.44 -22.63 10.44
N ILE A 49 10.72 -22.61 10.80
CA ILE A 49 11.28 -23.51 11.82
C ILE A 49 10.97 -22.93 13.19
N THR A 50 9.92 -23.41 13.86
CA THR A 50 9.42 -22.85 15.13
C THR A 50 9.68 -23.74 16.34
N ALA A 51 10.06 -25.01 16.12
CA ALA A 51 10.32 -25.96 17.19
C ALA A 51 11.45 -25.49 18.13
N PRO A 52 11.26 -25.55 19.46
CA PRO A 52 12.24 -25.02 20.42
C PRO A 52 13.43 -25.96 20.70
N THR A 53 13.70 -26.94 19.83
CA THR A 53 14.75 -27.95 20.03
C THR A 53 16.14 -27.44 19.61
N PRO A 54 17.24 -27.95 20.19
CA PRO A 54 18.60 -27.56 19.76
C PRO A 54 18.86 -27.82 18.27
N GLN A 55 18.35 -28.93 17.73
CA GLN A 55 18.49 -29.26 16.31
C GLN A 55 17.73 -28.27 15.41
N ALA A 56 16.52 -27.87 15.80
CA ALA A 56 15.75 -26.87 15.07
C ALA A 56 16.43 -25.50 15.11
N ARG A 57 16.97 -25.08 16.27
CA ARG A 57 17.75 -23.84 16.40
C ARG A 57 18.99 -23.85 15.50
N ALA A 58 19.77 -24.92 15.51
CA ALA A 58 20.94 -25.05 14.64
C ALA A 58 20.57 -25.03 13.16
N SER A 59 19.43 -25.65 12.79
CA SER A 59 18.93 -25.60 11.41
C SER A 59 18.48 -24.19 11.02
N ARG A 60 17.79 -23.47 11.90
CA ARG A 60 17.38 -22.08 11.70
C ARG A 60 18.60 -21.18 11.48
N GLN A 61 19.60 -21.25 12.35
CA GLN A 61 20.85 -20.49 12.25
C GLN A 61 21.60 -20.74 10.94
N ARG A 62 21.63 -21.98 10.44
CA ARG A 62 22.21 -22.28 9.12
C ARG A 62 21.47 -21.60 7.97
N HIS A 63 20.14 -21.56 8.02
CA HIS A 63 19.33 -20.86 7.02
C HIS A 63 19.50 -19.34 7.10
N GLU A 64 19.56 -18.77 8.31
CA GLU A 64 19.83 -17.35 8.54
C GLU A 64 21.22 -16.96 8.01
N ALA A 65 22.26 -17.73 8.33
CA ALA A 65 23.63 -17.48 7.85
C ALA A 65 23.73 -17.58 6.33
N PHE A 66 23.10 -18.60 5.73
CA PHE A 66 23.05 -18.71 4.27
C PHE A 66 22.29 -17.52 3.65
N SER A 67 21.16 -17.13 4.24
CA SER A 67 20.38 -15.98 3.78
C SER A 67 21.21 -14.70 3.78
N LEU A 68 21.93 -14.43 4.88
CA LEU A 68 22.80 -13.26 5.01
C LEU A 68 23.91 -13.24 3.95
N ASN A 69 24.56 -14.39 3.70
CA ASN A 69 25.59 -14.49 2.67
C ASN A 69 25.04 -14.19 1.26
N GLN A 70 23.86 -14.72 0.94
CA GLN A 70 23.21 -14.46 -0.35
C GLN A 70 22.72 -13.01 -0.46
N PHE A 71 22.21 -12.43 0.63
CA PHE A 71 21.82 -11.02 0.68
C PHE A 71 23.02 -10.10 0.42
N ASN A 72 24.15 -10.35 1.06
CA ASN A 72 25.39 -9.60 0.84
C ASN A 72 25.86 -9.72 -0.61
N ALA A 73 25.82 -10.91 -1.21
CA ALA A 73 26.18 -11.10 -2.62
C ALA A 73 25.26 -10.31 -3.57
N ALA A 74 23.95 -10.27 -3.28
CA ALA A 74 23.00 -9.46 -4.03
C ALA A 74 23.30 -7.95 -3.90
N VAL A 75 23.54 -7.47 -2.68
CA VAL A 75 23.89 -6.06 -2.41
C VAL A 75 25.16 -5.66 -3.15
N LEU A 76 26.22 -6.47 -3.07
CA LEU A 76 27.47 -6.21 -3.79
C LEU A 76 27.25 -6.14 -5.31
N SER A 77 26.44 -7.05 -5.85
CA SER A 77 26.10 -7.06 -7.27
C SER A 77 25.37 -5.78 -7.70
N VAL A 78 24.42 -5.30 -6.89
CA VAL A 78 23.72 -4.03 -7.14
C VAL A 78 24.69 -2.84 -7.04
N LEU A 79 25.59 -2.83 -6.04
CA LEU A 79 26.57 -1.77 -5.86
C LEU A 79 27.53 -1.66 -7.05
N GLU A 80 27.95 -2.77 -7.66
CA GLU A 80 28.76 -2.73 -8.89
C GLU A 80 28.01 -2.04 -10.04
N LEU A 81 26.68 -2.20 -10.16
CA LEU A 81 25.90 -1.48 -11.17
C LEU A 81 25.94 0.02 -10.93
N THR A 82 25.87 0.46 -9.68
CA THR A 82 25.88 1.90 -9.32
C THR A 82 27.20 2.61 -9.64
N LYS A 83 28.28 1.87 -9.90
CA LYS A 83 29.57 2.42 -10.31
C LYS A 83 29.65 2.72 -11.81
N LYS A 84 28.68 2.25 -12.61
CA LYS A 84 28.64 2.54 -14.05
C LYS A 84 28.41 4.04 -14.28
N PRO A 85 29.07 4.65 -15.29
CA PRO A 85 28.88 6.08 -15.59
C PRO A 85 27.47 6.39 -16.08
N MET A 86 26.84 5.45 -16.80
CA MET A 86 25.45 5.51 -17.21
C MET A 86 24.79 4.14 -17.01
N LEU A 87 23.58 4.15 -16.43
CA LEU A 87 22.79 2.95 -16.21
C LEU A 87 21.91 2.67 -17.42
N SER A 88 21.99 1.45 -17.95
CA SER A 88 21.01 0.95 -18.93
C SER A 88 19.64 0.74 -18.28
N ASP A 89 18.59 0.57 -19.09
CA ASP A 89 17.25 0.27 -18.54
C ASP A 89 17.21 -1.08 -17.81
N ALA A 90 17.97 -2.07 -18.27
CA ALA A 90 18.15 -3.33 -17.56
C ALA A 90 18.83 -3.13 -16.19
N ASP A 91 19.84 -2.24 -16.10
CA ASP A 91 20.47 -1.93 -14.81
C ASP A 91 19.49 -1.28 -13.84
N LYS A 92 18.65 -0.35 -14.33
CA LYS A 92 17.58 0.28 -13.54
C LYS A 92 16.56 -0.77 -13.09
N GLU A 93 16.11 -1.66 -13.97
CA GLU A 93 15.20 -2.77 -13.65
C GLU A 93 15.77 -3.66 -12.54
N ILE A 94 17.06 -4.02 -12.62
CA ILE A 94 17.72 -4.82 -11.59
C ILE A 94 17.72 -4.09 -10.24
N ILE A 95 18.07 -2.80 -10.21
CA ILE A 95 18.11 -2.00 -8.98
C ILE A 95 16.70 -1.91 -8.35
N LEU A 96 15.68 -1.65 -9.18
CA LEU A 96 14.30 -1.57 -8.74
C LEU A 96 13.79 -2.92 -8.19
N LEU A 97 14.00 -4.02 -8.91
CA LEU A 97 13.63 -5.36 -8.43
C LEU A 97 14.38 -5.76 -7.15
N ALA A 98 15.67 -5.45 -7.07
CA ALA A 98 16.45 -5.72 -5.87
C ALA A 98 15.89 -4.95 -4.67
N SER A 99 15.51 -3.68 -4.84
CA SER A 99 14.89 -2.89 -3.76
C SER A 99 13.59 -3.51 -3.24
N THR A 100 12.77 -4.06 -4.15
CA THR A 100 11.53 -4.78 -3.80
C THR A 100 11.83 -6.05 -3.01
N LEU A 101 12.79 -6.86 -3.46
CA LEU A 101 13.16 -8.11 -2.79
C LEU A 101 13.85 -7.85 -1.43
N PHE A 102 14.69 -6.82 -1.36
CA PHE A 102 15.35 -6.42 -0.12
C PHE A 102 14.33 -5.92 0.91
N THR A 103 13.32 -5.17 0.49
CA THR A 103 12.20 -4.79 1.36
C THR A 103 11.53 -6.02 1.97
N GLY A 104 11.12 -6.98 1.14
CA GLY A 104 10.47 -8.21 1.63
C GLY A 104 11.39 -9.05 2.54
N LEU A 105 12.69 -9.13 2.24
CA LEU A 105 13.65 -9.83 3.08
C LEU A 105 13.84 -9.13 4.44
N CYS A 106 13.95 -7.80 4.46
CA CYS A 106 14.04 -7.04 5.70
C CYS A 106 12.76 -7.19 6.55
N CYS A 107 11.58 -7.25 5.93
CA CYS A 107 10.34 -7.57 6.65
C CYS A 107 10.36 -8.98 7.25
N LEU A 108 10.87 -9.99 6.53
CA LEU A 108 11.04 -11.36 7.06
C LEU A 108 12.01 -11.41 8.24
N GLN A 109 13.03 -10.56 8.22
CA GLN A 109 14.00 -10.36 9.31
C GLN A 109 13.47 -9.45 10.42
N GLU A 110 12.23 -8.95 10.29
CA GLU A 110 11.61 -8.01 11.22
C GLU A 110 12.36 -6.67 11.36
N ASN A 111 13.26 -6.36 10.43
CA ASN A 111 14.02 -5.12 10.36
C ASN A 111 13.25 -4.09 9.51
N TYR A 112 12.20 -3.53 10.08
CA TYR A 112 11.30 -2.60 9.38
C TYR A 112 11.96 -1.26 9.05
N GLU A 113 12.99 -0.87 9.80
CA GLU A 113 13.77 0.34 9.53
C GLU A 113 14.50 0.23 8.17
N GLN A 114 15.21 -0.89 7.93
CA GLN A 114 15.85 -1.15 6.64
C GLN A 114 14.82 -1.42 5.53
N ALA A 115 13.73 -2.13 5.84
CA ALA A 115 12.65 -2.36 4.87
C ALA A 115 12.08 -1.02 4.35
N SER A 116 11.78 -0.07 5.25
CA SER A 116 11.27 1.24 4.87
C SER A 116 12.27 2.04 4.04
N ARG A 117 13.58 1.94 4.33
CA ARG A 117 14.63 2.59 3.52
C ARG A 117 14.70 2.03 2.11
N HIS A 118 14.68 0.70 1.94
CA HIS A 118 14.69 0.08 0.62
C HIS A 118 13.45 0.44 -0.19
N ALA A 119 12.28 0.40 0.44
CA ALA A 119 11.02 0.66 -0.20
C ALA A 119 10.88 2.14 -0.63
N LYS A 120 11.25 3.10 0.24
CA LYS A 120 11.30 4.53 -0.10
C LYS A 120 12.34 4.85 -1.17
N GLY A 121 13.53 4.26 -1.06
CA GLY A 121 14.62 4.46 -2.02
C GLY A 121 14.26 3.95 -3.42
N GLY A 122 13.67 2.74 -3.50
CA GLY A 122 13.18 2.17 -4.75
C GLY A 122 12.09 3.02 -5.38
N ASN A 123 11.10 3.46 -4.59
CA ASN A 123 10.01 4.30 -5.09
C ASN A 123 10.50 5.66 -5.63
N ARG A 124 11.42 6.31 -4.90
CA ARG A 124 12.06 7.55 -5.34
C ARG A 124 12.82 7.38 -6.67
N LEU A 125 13.56 6.29 -6.83
CA LEU A 125 14.28 6.00 -8.08
C LEU A 125 13.33 5.71 -9.23
N TYR A 126 12.27 4.94 -8.99
CA TYR A 126 11.22 4.65 -9.97
C TYR A 126 10.64 5.94 -10.56
N TRP A 127 10.26 6.89 -9.68
CA TRP A 127 9.74 8.19 -10.11
C TRP A 127 10.77 9.04 -10.83
N ARG A 128 11.99 9.12 -10.29
CA ARG A 128 13.06 9.94 -10.86
C ARG A 128 13.52 9.46 -12.24
N TRP A 129 13.46 8.15 -12.50
CA TRP A 129 13.88 7.57 -13.78
C TRP A 129 12.79 7.55 -14.84
N GLU A 130 11.60 8.05 -14.54
CA GLU A 130 10.48 8.05 -15.48
C GLU A 130 10.20 6.64 -16.03
N TYR A 131 10.32 5.62 -15.18
CA TYR A 131 10.32 4.22 -15.65
C TYR A 131 8.99 3.81 -16.30
N TRP A 132 7.88 4.48 -15.96
CA TRP A 132 6.58 4.25 -16.59
C TRP A 132 6.49 4.80 -18.02
N LYS A 133 7.29 5.80 -18.40
CA LYS A 133 7.21 6.41 -19.74
C LYS A 133 7.81 5.53 -20.84
N HIS A 134 7.24 5.58 -22.03
CA HIS A 134 7.83 4.98 -23.22
C HIS A 134 9.10 5.73 -23.65
N THR A 135 10.16 5.00 -24.01
CA THR A 135 11.28 5.57 -24.78
C THR A 135 11.03 5.24 -26.25
N GLY A 136 10.05 5.92 -26.86
CA GLY A 136 9.70 5.76 -28.26
C GLY A 136 10.18 6.97 -29.06
N ARG A 137 11.47 7.00 -29.38
CA ARG A 137 11.88 7.61 -30.66
C ARG A 137 11.97 6.43 -31.60
N ASP A 138 10.91 6.21 -32.36
CA ASP A 138 11.06 5.47 -33.61
C ASP A 138 11.96 6.36 -34.49
N GLU A 139 13.19 5.93 -34.73
CA GLU A 139 14.12 6.63 -35.64
C GLU A 139 13.74 6.44 -37.12
N ASP A 140 12.56 5.90 -37.43
CA ASP A 140 12.12 5.57 -38.80
C ASP A 140 10.80 6.24 -39.24
N SER A 141 10.35 7.31 -38.59
CA SER A 141 9.32 8.20 -39.18
C SER A 141 9.96 9.47 -39.75
N SER A 142 10.66 9.31 -40.88
CA SER A 142 10.83 10.41 -41.82
C SER A 142 9.48 10.66 -42.50
N ASP A 143 8.56 11.38 -41.87
CA ASP A 143 7.54 12.11 -42.61
C ASP A 143 7.14 13.37 -41.85
N ASN A 144 7.24 14.47 -42.59
CA ASN A 144 6.91 15.82 -42.15
C ASN A 144 5.42 15.92 -41.83
N ASP A 145 5.07 16.15 -40.57
CA ASP A 145 3.81 16.81 -40.21
C ASP A 145 4.06 17.84 -39.11
N GLU A 146 4.37 19.06 -39.53
CA GLU A 146 4.27 20.27 -38.71
C GLU A 146 2.79 20.62 -38.49
N ASN A 147 2.06 19.81 -37.70
CA ASN A 147 0.82 20.22 -37.04
C ASN A 147 0.30 19.12 -36.10
N ASN A 148 0.64 19.19 -34.82
CA ASN A 148 -0.32 19.02 -33.72
C ASN A 148 0.38 19.23 -32.36
N GLY A 149 -0.17 20.16 -31.57
CA GLY A 149 0.18 20.31 -30.17
C GLY A 149 -0.49 19.21 -29.36
N ASP A 150 0.30 18.25 -28.95
CA ASP A 150 0.22 17.44 -27.72
C ASP A 150 1.18 16.29 -27.97
N ALA A 151 2.40 16.39 -27.44
CA ALA A 151 3.35 15.28 -27.51
C ALA A 151 2.66 14.07 -26.88
N ASP A 152 2.59 12.99 -27.66
CA ASP A 152 2.03 11.69 -27.31
C ASP A 152 2.77 11.10 -26.09
N ASP A 153 2.41 11.59 -24.89
CA ASP A 153 2.83 11.08 -23.58
C ASP A 153 1.98 9.83 -23.31
N THR A 154 2.32 8.75 -24.04
CA THR A 154 1.68 7.44 -23.88
C THR A 154 1.97 6.90 -22.48
N ASP A 155 1.02 7.16 -21.57
CA ASP A 155 1.09 6.76 -20.18
C ASP A 155 0.82 5.25 -20.05
N LEU A 156 1.86 4.48 -19.72
CA LEU A 156 1.76 3.02 -19.50
C LEU A 156 1.34 2.67 -18.06
N THR A 157 0.60 3.52 -17.34
CA THR A 157 0.07 3.24 -15.98
C THR A 157 -0.93 2.08 -15.90
N CYS A 158 -0.94 1.16 -16.87
CA CYS A 158 -1.81 0.00 -16.98
C CYS A 158 -3.28 0.34 -17.28
N THR A 159 -3.64 1.62 -17.47
CA THR A 159 -5.05 2.03 -17.45
C THR A 159 -5.67 2.19 -18.84
N GLU A 160 -4.91 2.67 -19.84
CA GLU A 160 -5.49 3.04 -21.13
C GLU A 160 -5.69 1.86 -22.12
N GLU A 161 -4.78 0.86 -22.20
CA GLU A 161 -4.89 -0.22 -23.20
C GLU A 161 -4.77 -1.67 -22.67
N ASN A 162 -4.07 -1.91 -21.55
CA ASN A 162 -3.83 -3.27 -21.05
C ASN A 162 -3.67 -3.36 -19.52
N TYR A 163 -4.78 -3.20 -18.78
CA TYR A 163 -4.83 -3.41 -17.32
C TYR A 163 -4.72 -4.87 -16.90
N ARG A 164 -4.85 -5.81 -17.84
CA ARG A 164 -4.92 -7.23 -17.52
C ARG A 164 -3.63 -7.67 -16.86
N VAL A 165 -3.78 -8.56 -15.88
CA VAL A 165 -2.65 -9.24 -15.24
C VAL A 165 -2.18 -10.38 -16.13
N ASP A 166 -1.78 -10.01 -17.34
CA ASP A 166 -1.02 -10.87 -18.23
C ASP A 166 0.43 -10.39 -18.27
N ASN A 167 1.41 -11.28 -18.38
CA ASN A 167 2.82 -10.90 -18.51
C ASN A 167 3.14 -10.40 -19.95
N ARG A 168 2.15 -9.77 -20.60
CA ARG A 168 2.18 -9.23 -21.96
C ARG A 168 2.17 -7.71 -21.89
N GLY A 169 2.94 -7.05 -22.75
CA GLY A 169 3.11 -5.60 -22.71
C GLY A 169 4.51 -5.21 -23.17
N SER A 170 4.76 -3.91 -23.24
CA SER A 170 6.06 -3.38 -23.64
C SER A 170 7.12 -3.66 -22.57
N ARG A 171 8.35 -3.89 -23.05
CA ARG A 171 9.56 -4.02 -22.25
C ARG A 171 10.53 -2.96 -22.73
N LYS A 172 11.24 -2.32 -21.81
CA LYS A 172 12.36 -1.45 -22.18
C LYS A 172 13.51 -2.28 -22.75
N SER A 173 14.44 -1.64 -23.45
CA SER A 173 15.56 -2.32 -24.09
C SER A 173 16.41 -3.09 -23.08
N GLY A 174 16.60 -4.39 -23.34
CA GLY A 174 17.36 -5.29 -22.46
C GLY A 174 16.62 -5.74 -21.18
N CYS A 175 15.41 -5.25 -20.93
CA CYS A 175 14.60 -5.61 -19.77
C CYS A 175 13.84 -6.93 -19.97
N VAL A 176 13.62 -7.63 -18.86
CA VAL A 176 12.96 -8.94 -18.81
C VAL A 176 11.50 -8.81 -18.38
N LEU A 177 11.20 -7.81 -17.55
CA LEU A 177 9.85 -7.53 -17.08
C LEU A 177 9.16 -6.51 -17.98
N THR A 178 7.84 -6.54 -17.93
CA THR A 178 7.03 -5.48 -18.53
C THR A 178 7.07 -4.24 -17.66
N THR A 179 6.99 -3.06 -18.26
CA THR A 179 6.92 -1.78 -17.52
C THR A 179 5.72 -1.75 -16.57
N LYS A 180 4.59 -2.33 -16.98
CA LYS A 180 3.39 -2.46 -16.15
C LYS A 180 3.60 -3.29 -14.87
N SER A 181 4.37 -4.37 -14.92
CA SER A 181 4.63 -5.22 -13.75
C SER A 181 5.33 -4.42 -12.63
N LEU A 182 6.38 -3.68 -12.98
CA LEU A 182 7.09 -2.84 -12.00
C LEU A 182 6.24 -1.65 -11.56
N THR A 183 5.50 -1.03 -12.48
CA THR A 183 4.58 0.06 -12.17
C THR A 183 3.54 -0.35 -11.14
N ALA A 184 2.95 -1.54 -11.29
CA ALA A 184 2.04 -2.09 -10.31
C ALA A 184 2.72 -2.23 -8.93
N VAL A 185 3.92 -2.82 -8.86
CA VAL A 185 4.64 -3.00 -7.58
C VAL A 185 4.97 -1.68 -6.89
N PHE A 186 5.44 -0.66 -7.62
CA PHE A 186 5.78 0.63 -7.00
C PHE A 186 4.55 1.46 -6.63
N THR A 187 3.50 1.43 -7.44
CA THR A 187 2.20 2.05 -7.11
C THR A 187 1.59 1.42 -5.85
N HIS A 188 1.88 0.14 -5.58
CA HIS A 188 1.47 -0.54 -4.35
C HIS A 188 2.28 -0.08 -3.13
N PHE A 189 3.61 -0.01 -3.27
CA PHE A 189 4.46 0.51 -2.21
C PHE A 189 4.04 1.91 -1.78
N GLU A 190 3.69 2.77 -2.74
CA GLU A 190 3.10 4.10 -2.45
C GLU A 190 1.91 4.03 -1.54
N MET A 191 0.99 3.09 -1.79
CA MET A 191 -0.22 2.98 -0.98
C MET A 191 0.09 2.55 0.46
N GLN A 192 1.12 1.73 0.67
CA GLN A 192 1.59 1.40 2.02
C GLN A 192 2.23 2.60 2.73
N PHE A 193 2.75 3.58 1.98
CA PHE A 193 3.33 4.79 2.56
C PHE A 193 2.34 5.93 2.78
N CYS A 194 1.32 6.00 1.92
CA CYS A 194 0.38 7.11 1.91
C CYS A 194 -0.34 7.22 3.25
N GLY A 195 -0.34 8.40 3.85
CA GLY A 195 -1.01 8.64 5.13
C GLY A 195 -0.21 8.21 6.36
N ARG A 196 0.97 7.56 6.21
CA ARG A 196 1.67 6.91 7.33
C ARG A 196 3.15 7.21 7.47
N PHE A 197 3.74 7.87 6.47
CA PHE A 197 5.08 8.45 6.60
C PHE A 197 5.00 9.94 6.35
N ARG A 198 5.78 10.72 7.11
CA ARG A 198 5.83 12.18 7.02
C ARG A 198 6.31 12.65 5.66
N THR A 199 7.33 11.98 5.12
CA THR A 199 7.89 12.25 3.79
C THR A 199 7.74 11.04 2.89
N VAL A 200 7.07 11.25 1.77
CA VAL A 200 7.13 10.36 0.61
C VAL A 200 7.39 11.27 -0.58
N ASP A 201 8.52 11.08 -1.26
CA ASP A 201 8.94 11.89 -2.41
C ASP A 201 8.09 11.52 -3.64
N ILE A 202 6.78 11.76 -3.57
CA ILE A 202 5.84 11.52 -4.67
C ILE A 202 5.54 12.87 -5.30
N PRO A 203 5.89 13.07 -6.58
CA PRO A 203 5.64 14.32 -7.25
C PRO A 203 4.14 14.64 -7.29
N GLU A 204 3.76 15.91 -7.06
CA GLU A 204 2.34 16.31 -7.04
C GLU A 204 1.64 16.04 -8.38
N TRP A 205 2.37 16.06 -9.50
CA TRP A 205 1.84 15.71 -10.82
C TRP A 205 1.32 14.27 -10.91
N ARG A 206 1.73 13.38 -10.01
CA ARG A 206 1.30 11.96 -10.00
C ARG A 206 -0.19 11.80 -9.73
N TRP A 207 -0.81 12.73 -9.02
CA TRP A 207 -2.21 12.66 -8.62
C TRP A 207 -3.02 13.92 -8.95
N ARG A 208 -2.37 15.02 -9.35
CA ARG A 208 -3.03 16.22 -9.84
C ARG A 208 -3.26 16.18 -11.35
N ASN A 209 -4.33 16.82 -11.80
CA ASN A 209 -4.64 17.18 -13.19
C ASN A 209 -5.06 16.04 -14.14
N LYS A 210 -4.50 14.82 -14.05
CA LYS A 210 -4.89 13.69 -14.91
C LYS A 210 -5.19 12.43 -14.09
N ALA A 211 -6.48 12.10 -13.95
CA ALA A 211 -6.88 10.80 -13.42
C ALA A 211 -6.58 9.70 -14.45
N PRO A 212 -5.99 8.56 -14.05
CA PRO A 212 -5.83 7.39 -14.92
C PRO A 212 -7.18 6.98 -15.51
N LYS A 213 -7.22 6.64 -16.81
CA LYS A 213 -8.47 6.32 -17.50
C LYS A 213 -8.84 4.84 -17.37
N VAL A 214 -10.06 4.54 -16.99
CA VAL A 214 -10.54 3.15 -16.96
C VAL A 214 -10.68 2.60 -18.38
N SER A 215 -10.19 1.38 -18.61
CA SER A 215 -10.30 0.72 -19.91
C SER A 215 -11.74 0.33 -20.22
N ALA A 216 -12.12 0.34 -21.50
CA ALA A 216 -13.41 -0.15 -21.96
C ALA A 216 -13.60 -1.67 -21.82
N ALA A 217 -12.52 -2.45 -21.68
CA ALA A 217 -12.63 -3.91 -21.62
C ALA A 217 -13.18 -4.41 -20.27
N THR A 218 -13.96 -5.49 -20.31
CA THR A 218 -14.61 -6.07 -19.11
C THR A 218 -13.64 -6.90 -18.27
N PHE A 219 -13.85 -6.94 -16.95
CA PHE A 219 -13.01 -7.73 -16.05
C PHE A 219 -13.19 -9.24 -16.26
N ALA A 220 -12.10 -9.99 -16.40
CA ALA A 220 -12.18 -11.45 -16.41
C ALA A 220 -12.17 -12.04 -14.99
N SER A 221 -11.61 -11.31 -14.02
CA SER A 221 -11.44 -11.76 -12.63
C SER A 221 -11.42 -10.58 -11.65
N ALA A 222 -11.44 -10.87 -10.36
CA ALA A 222 -11.18 -9.91 -9.29
C ALA A 222 -9.76 -9.35 -9.35
N VAL A 223 -8.77 -10.13 -9.80
CA VAL A 223 -7.39 -9.65 -9.94
C VAL A 223 -7.28 -8.56 -11.01
N ASP A 224 -7.98 -8.74 -12.13
CA ASP A 224 -8.12 -7.72 -13.17
C ASP A 224 -8.77 -6.44 -12.63
N ALA A 225 -9.88 -6.58 -11.89
CA ALA A 225 -10.59 -5.45 -11.29
C ALA A 225 -9.69 -4.69 -10.31
N TYR A 226 -8.95 -5.40 -9.44
CA TYR A 226 -8.04 -4.78 -8.50
C TYR A 226 -6.89 -4.04 -9.19
N THR A 227 -6.32 -4.63 -10.24
CA THR A 227 -5.17 -4.05 -10.96
C THR A 227 -5.53 -2.73 -11.64
N GLU A 228 -6.72 -2.63 -12.22
CA GLU A 228 -7.19 -1.37 -12.80
C GLU A 228 -7.59 -0.34 -11.72
N LEU A 229 -8.14 -0.79 -10.58
CA LEU A 229 -8.50 0.08 -9.46
C LEU A 229 -7.28 0.75 -8.83
N GLN A 230 -6.17 0.02 -8.78
CA GLN A 230 -5.01 0.38 -7.99
C GLN A 230 -4.45 1.80 -8.25
N PRO A 231 -4.14 2.23 -9.49
CA PRO A 231 -3.62 3.57 -9.73
C PRO A 231 -4.64 4.69 -9.42
N LEU A 232 -5.95 4.41 -9.57
CA LEU A 232 -7.02 5.30 -9.16
C LEU A 232 -7.07 5.45 -7.65
N LEU A 233 -7.05 4.32 -6.93
CA LEU A 233 -7.05 4.25 -5.48
C LEU A 233 -5.84 4.99 -4.89
N THR A 234 -4.62 4.68 -5.35
CA THR A 234 -3.40 5.32 -4.84
C THR A 234 -3.45 6.85 -5.04
N GLY A 235 -3.83 7.31 -6.23
CA GLY A 235 -3.97 8.75 -6.51
C GLY A 235 -5.04 9.42 -5.64
N TYR A 236 -6.18 8.75 -5.44
CA TYR A 236 -7.25 9.25 -4.58
C TYR A 236 -6.82 9.34 -3.10
N CYS A 237 -6.07 8.36 -2.61
CA CYS A 237 -5.55 8.37 -1.24
C CYS A 237 -4.53 9.50 -1.01
N HIS A 238 -3.70 9.84 -2.02
CA HIS A 238 -2.83 11.02 -1.95
C HIS A 238 -3.63 12.31 -1.84
N MET A 239 -4.71 12.45 -2.61
CA MET A 239 -5.63 13.59 -2.48
C MET A 239 -6.28 13.63 -1.10
N GLY A 240 -6.76 12.49 -0.59
CA GLY A 240 -7.33 12.40 0.76
C GLY A 240 -6.38 12.89 1.85
N ARG A 241 -5.10 12.48 1.80
CA ARG A 241 -4.06 13.02 2.70
C ARG A 241 -3.84 14.52 2.50
N TYR A 242 -3.88 15.01 1.27
CA TYR A 242 -3.72 16.45 1.01
C TYR A 242 -4.89 17.26 1.61
N LEU A 243 -6.11 16.71 1.58
CA LEU A 243 -7.36 17.30 2.05
C LEU A 243 -7.65 17.06 3.55
N SER A 244 -6.84 16.26 4.25
CA SER A 244 -7.00 16.03 5.70
C SER A 244 -6.65 17.26 6.54
N ILE A 245 -5.93 18.22 5.94
CA ILE A 245 -5.63 19.52 6.54
C ILE A 245 -6.61 20.55 5.96
N PRO A 246 -7.20 21.44 6.79
CA PRO A 246 -7.98 22.58 6.29
C PRO A 246 -7.15 23.49 5.38
N ARG A 247 -7.69 23.85 4.21
CA ARG A 247 -7.03 24.70 3.21
C ARG A 247 -7.90 25.86 2.76
N ASP A 248 -7.28 26.86 2.15
CA ASP A 248 -7.99 27.98 1.57
C ASP A 248 -8.75 27.59 0.29
N SER A 249 -9.74 28.40 -0.10
CA SER A 249 -10.60 28.11 -1.24
C SER A 249 -9.89 28.18 -2.60
N ALA A 250 -8.79 28.92 -2.71
CA ALA A 250 -8.05 29.09 -3.97
C ALA A 250 -7.18 27.86 -4.26
N GLU A 251 -6.49 27.31 -3.25
CA GLU A 251 -5.75 26.04 -3.31
C GLU A 251 -6.67 24.87 -3.67
N LEU A 252 -7.90 24.89 -3.16
CA LEU A 252 -8.85 23.79 -3.32
C LEU A 252 -9.45 23.70 -4.73
N ALA A 253 -9.56 24.79 -5.47
CA ALA A 253 -10.23 24.80 -6.77
C ALA A 253 -9.62 23.83 -7.80
N LEU A 254 -8.29 23.70 -7.83
CA LEU A 254 -7.58 22.76 -8.72
C LEU A 254 -7.69 21.31 -8.23
N VAL A 255 -7.69 21.12 -6.91
CA VAL A 255 -7.79 19.78 -6.30
C VAL A 255 -9.18 19.21 -6.53
N TRP A 256 -10.24 20.00 -6.36
CA TRP A 256 -11.61 19.52 -6.60
C TRP A 256 -11.86 19.12 -8.06
N ARG A 257 -11.19 19.77 -9.04
CA ARG A 257 -11.22 19.29 -10.43
C ARG A 257 -10.57 17.92 -10.59
N SER A 258 -9.45 17.69 -9.90
CA SER A 258 -8.78 16.39 -9.88
C SER A 258 -9.66 15.35 -9.18
N VAL A 259 -10.23 15.66 -8.02
CA VAL A 259 -11.18 14.80 -7.30
C VAL A 259 -12.35 14.39 -8.19
N ALA A 260 -13.00 15.35 -8.87
CA ALA A 260 -14.10 15.06 -9.79
C ALA A 260 -13.67 14.13 -10.93
N ALA A 261 -12.47 14.34 -11.51
CA ALA A 261 -11.94 13.46 -12.55
C ALA A 261 -11.72 12.02 -12.03
N TYR A 262 -11.15 11.85 -10.84
CA TYR A 262 -10.98 10.53 -10.23
C TYR A 262 -12.32 9.87 -9.88
N VAL A 263 -13.28 10.62 -9.33
CA VAL A 263 -14.62 10.10 -8.99
C VAL A 263 -15.30 9.58 -10.25
N ASN A 264 -15.22 10.30 -11.37
CA ASN A 264 -15.79 9.83 -12.64
C ASN A 264 -15.21 8.48 -13.07
N GLU A 265 -13.89 8.33 -13.03
CA GLU A 265 -13.21 7.07 -13.40
C GLU A 265 -13.50 5.95 -12.38
N LEU A 266 -13.57 6.25 -11.08
CA LEU A 266 -13.94 5.28 -10.04
C LEU A 266 -15.38 4.77 -10.20
N LEU A 267 -16.32 5.63 -10.59
CA LEU A 267 -17.68 5.22 -10.90
C LEU A 267 -17.76 4.37 -12.18
N ALA A 268 -16.94 4.69 -13.20
CA ALA A 268 -16.81 3.84 -14.39
C ALA A 268 -16.25 2.46 -14.04
N TRP A 269 -15.22 2.41 -13.18
CA TRP A 269 -14.67 1.16 -12.64
C TRP A 269 -15.74 0.36 -11.89
N LYS A 270 -16.55 1.02 -11.06
CA LYS A 270 -17.64 0.38 -10.30
C LYS A 270 -18.67 -0.28 -11.20
N ALA A 271 -19.07 0.37 -12.29
CA ALA A 271 -19.99 -0.22 -13.26
C ALA A 271 -19.43 -1.52 -13.85
N LYS A 272 -18.13 -1.57 -14.17
CA LYS A 272 -17.45 -2.79 -14.63
C LYS A 272 -17.38 -3.87 -13.55
N PHE A 273 -17.16 -3.47 -12.29
CA PHE A 273 -17.14 -4.41 -11.17
C PHE A 273 -18.52 -5.02 -10.93
N ASP A 274 -19.60 -4.24 -11.07
CA ASP A 274 -20.97 -4.75 -10.97
C ASP A 274 -21.31 -5.74 -12.09
N ASP A 275 -20.85 -5.50 -13.32
CA ASP A 275 -20.95 -6.48 -14.42
C ASP A 275 -20.26 -7.81 -14.06
N LEU A 276 -19.05 -7.76 -13.51
CA LEU A 276 -18.33 -8.94 -13.06
C LEU A 276 -19.13 -9.71 -11.99
N LEU A 277 -19.68 -9.00 -11.00
CA LEU A 277 -20.51 -9.60 -9.95
C LEU A 277 -21.78 -10.25 -10.51
N ALA A 278 -22.44 -9.60 -11.48
CA ALA A 278 -23.63 -10.13 -12.12
C ALA A 278 -23.33 -11.43 -12.88
N ARG A 279 -22.22 -11.47 -13.61
CA ARG A 279 -21.79 -12.68 -14.34
C ARG A 279 -21.42 -13.83 -13.42
N LEU A 280 -20.75 -13.57 -12.29
CA LEU A 280 -20.43 -14.59 -11.30
C LEU A 280 -21.64 -15.06 -10.49
N GLY A 281 -22.73 -14.29 -10.45
CA GLY A 281 -24.01 -14.77 -9.93
C GLY A 281 -24.59 -15.93 -10.74
N LEU A 282 -24.19 -16.07 -12.02
CA LEU A 282 -24.63 -17.16 -12.91
C LEU A 282 -23.78 -18.43 -12.77
N GLN A 283 -22.53 -18.29 -12.32
CA GLN A 283 -21.60 -19.41 -12.13
C GLN A 283 -20.79 -19.17 -10.84
N PRO A 284 -20.97 -20.01 -9.80
CA PRO A 284 -20.28 -19.79 -8.53
C PRO A 284 -18.76 -19.80 -8.73
N PRO A 285 -18.05 -18.75 -8.27
CA PRO A 285 -16.60 -18.68 -8.38
C PRO A 285 -15.92 -19.74 -7.50
N SER A 286 -14.62 -19.98 -7.74
CA SER A 286 -13.80 -20.72 -6.80
C SER A 286 -13.75 -20.02 -5.44
N GLU A 287 -13.44 -20.74 -4.36
CA GLU A 287 -13.32 -20.17 -3.02
C GLU A 287 -12.32 -19.00 -2.97
N GLU A 288 -11.20 -19.14 -3.68
CA GLU A 288 -10.16 -18.12 -3.77
C GLU A 288 -10.67 -16.85 -4.48
N GLU A 289 -11.37 -17.01 -5.59
CA GLU A 289 -11.94 -15.89 -6.35
C GLU A 289 -13.07 -15.20 -5.55
N ALA A 290 -13.91 -15.98 -4.87
CA ALA A 290 -14.93 -15.46 -3.95
C ALA A 290 -14.30 -14.60 -2.84
N TYR A 291 -13.18 -15.02 -2.27
CA TYR A 291 -12.47 -14.26 -1.25
C TYR A 291 -11.85 -12.96 -1.79
N LYS A 292 -11.29 -12.97 -3.01
CA LYS A 292 -10.80 -11.75 -3.68
C LYS A 292 -11.93 -10.74 -3.90
N ILE A 293 -13.08 -11.22 -4.36
CA ILE A 293 -14.29 -10.39 -4.55
C ILE A 293 -14.76 -9.81 -3.22
N LEU A 294 -14.76 -10.61 -2.16
CA LEU A 294 -15.14 -10.17 -0.83
C LEU A 294 -14.23 -9.02 -0.33
N CYS A 295 -12.92 -9.15 -0.53
CA CYS A 295 -11.96 -8.10 -0.19
C CYS A 295 -12.19 -6.82 -1.03
N LEU A 296 -12.46 -6.96 -2.34
CA LEU A 296 -12.76 -5.83 -3.22
C LEU A 296 -14.07 -5.14 -2.84
N ARG A 297 -15.10 -5.88 -2.45
CA ARG A 297 -16.36 -5.30 -1.95
C ARG A 297 -16.12 -4.48 -0.69
N PHE A 298 -15.37 -5.03 0.26
CA PHE A 298 -15.03 -4.32 1.49
C PHE A 298 -14.25 -3.02 1.23
N LEU A 299 -13.27 -3.10 0.34
CA LEU A 299 -12.52 -1.94 -0.15
C LEU A 299 -13.46 -0.92 -0.79
N TRP A 300 -14.28 -1.33 -1.76
CA TRP A 300 -15.20 -0.42 -2.45
C TRP A 300 -16.16 0.26 -1.49
N MET A 301 -16.79 -0.48 -0.56
CA MET A 301 -17.71 0.11 0.41
C MET A 301 -17.03 1.24 1.21
N THR A 302 -15.76 1.07 1.56
CA THR A 302 -14.98 2.11 2.24
C THR A 302 -14.65 3.28 1.33
N LEU A 303 -14.18 3.02 0.12
CA LEU A 303 -13.86 4.06 -0.87
C LEU A 303 -15.09 4.91 -1.22
N GLU A 304 -16.25 4.27 -1.40
CA GLU A 304 -17.53 4.89 -1.72
C GLU A 304 -17.94 5.95 -0.69
N THR A 305 -17.67 5.72 0.60
CA THR A 305 -17.89 6.74 1.63
C THR A 305 -17.14 8.04 1.31
N SER A 306 -15.96 7.94 0.69
CA SER A 306 -15.10 9.07 0.42
C SER A 306 -15.44 9.82 -0.86
N LEU A 307 -16.25 9.25 -1.76
CA LEU A 307 -16.53 9.83 -3.09
C LEU A 307 -17.50 11.02 -3.06
N SER A 308 -18.30 11.15 -2.00
CA SER A 308 -19.27 12.24 -1.82
C SER A 308 -18.67 13.52 -1.21
N GLN A 309 -17.34 13.60 -1.06
CA GLN A 309 -16.65 14.79 -0.56
C GLN A 309 -16.71 15.88 -1.63
N ASN A 310 -17.69 16.78 -1.52
CA ASN A 310 -17.89 17.81 -2.55
C ASN A 310 -17.44 19.21 -2.10
N GLU A 311 -17.42 19.52 -0.79
CA GLU A 311 -17.23 20.92 -0.34
C GLU A 311 -16.44 21.11 0.98
N GLY A 312 -16.15 20.05 1.73
CA GLY A 312 -15.50 20.14 3.05
C GLY A 312 -14.14 19.45 3.11
N THR A 313 -13.17 20.10 3.77
CA THR A 313 -11.85 19.53 4.11
C THR A 313 -11.75 19.23 5.60
N GLY A 314 -10.77 18.40 5.99
CA GLY A 314 -10.47 18.13 7.39
C GLY A 314 -11.32 17.03 8.01
N GLU A 315 -10.96 16.69 9.25
CA GLU A 315 -11.39 15.46 9.91
C GLU A 315 -12.86 15.42 10.33
N MET A 316 -13.55 16.56 10.30
CA MET A 316 -14.98 16.66 10.63
C MET A 316 -15.86 16.13 9.48
N ALA A 317 -15.33 16.06 8.26
CA ALA A 317 -16.08 15.58 7.08
C ALA A 317 -16.54 14.12 7.20
N TRP A 318 -15.98 13.36 8.16
CA TRP A 318 -16.31 11.97 8.41
C TRP A 318 -17.58 11.77 9.26
N ASP A 319 -18.01 12.79 10.01
CA ASP A 319 -19.13 12.67 10.96
C ASP A 319 -20.44 12.31 10.27
N ALA A 320 -20.70 12.89 9.08
CA ALA A 320 -21.88 12.58 8.28
C ALA A 320 -21.92 11.12 7.76
N ARG A 321 -20.81 10.38 7.89
CA ARG A 321 -20.62 9.03 7.34
C ARG A 321 -20.57 7.94 8.39
N GLU A 322 -20.77 8.28 9.67
CA GLU A 322 -20.79 7.30 10.76
C GLU A 322 -21.71 6.09 10.49
N PRO A 323 -22.95 6.26 9.96
CA PRO A 323 -23.81 5.12 9.65
C PRO A 323 -23.23 4.17 8.58
N ASP A 324 -22.49 4.71 7.61
CA ASP A 324 -21.82 3.89 6.59
C ASP A 324 -20.61 3.18 7.18
N MET A 325 -19.83 3.85 8.05
CA MET A 325 -18.71 3.23 8.77
C MET A 325 -19.17 2.08 9.69
N GLU A 326 -20.31 2.23 10.35
CA GLU A 326 -20.93 1.14 11.13
C GLU A 326 -21.29 -0.04 10.24
N ARG A 327 -21.96 0.21 9.09
CA ARG A 327 -22.32 -0.83 8.11
C ARG A 327 -21.08 -1.58 7.61
N ILE A 328 -20.01 -0.86 7.30
CA ILE A 328 -18.74 -1.41 6.82
C ILE A 328 -18.07 -2.24 7.93
N THR A 329 -18.11 -1.76 9.18
CA THR A 329 -17.56 -2.49 10.33
C THR A 329 -18.31 -3.80 10.59
N ALA A 330 -19.64 -3.77 10.54
CA ALA A 330 -20.46 -4.97 10.67
C ALA A 330 -20.20 -5.98 9.53
N PHE A 331 -19.99 -5.50 8.30
CA PHE A 331 -19.57 -6.33 7.18
C PHE A 331 -18.23 -7.01 7.46
N ALA A 332 -17.25 -6.27 7.96
CA ALA A 332 -15.94 -6.82 8.31
C ALA A 332 -16.01 -7.90 9.39
N GLU A 333 -16.80 -7.67 10.44
CA GLU A 333 -17.00 -8.67 11.50
C GLU A 333 -17.65 -9.95 10.97
N THR A 334 -18.70 -9.81 10.16
CA THR A 334 -19.43 -10.94 9.57
C THR A 334 -18.52 -11.82 8.74
N HIS A 335 -17.58 -11.22 8.01
CA HIS A 335 -16.79 -11.91 6.99
C HIS A 335 -15.36 -12.26 7.41
N PHE A 336 -14.78 -11.55 8.37
CA PHE A 336 -13.37 -11.72 8.75
C PHE A 336 -13.16 -12.10 10.22
N ALA A 337 -14.14 -11.93 11.12
CA ALA A 337 -13.94 -12.19 12.56
C ALA A 337 -13.58 -13.65 12.86
N THR A 338 -14.20 -14.61 12.19
CA THR A 338 -13.91 -16.05 12.38
C THR A 338 -12.45 -16.38 12.10
N ARG A 339 -11.84 -15.73 11.09
CA ARG A 339 -10.42 -15.90 10.78
C ARG A 339 -9.53 -15.38 11.91
N CYS A 340 -9.94 -14.27 12.54
CA CYS A 340 -9.20 -13.63 13.62
C CYS A 340 -9.25 -14.42 14.94
N GLN A 341 -10.28 -15.25 15.12
CA GLN A 341 -10.46 -16.08 16.31
C GLN A 341 -9.80 -17.46 16.20
N ALA A 342 -9.55 -17.94 14.97
CA ALA A 342 -9.02 -19.28 14.71
C ALA A 342 -7.53 -19.44 15.06
N THR A 343 -6.79 -18.35 15.29
CA THR A 343 -5.39 -18.43 15.72
C THR A 343 -5.31 -18.67 17.23
N GLY A 344 -5.13 -19.93 17.62
CA GLY A 344 -4.58 -20.26 18.94
C GLY A 344 -3.15 -19.69 19.10
N ASN A 345 -2.47 -20.03 20.20
CA ASN A 345 -1.08 -19.62 20.52
C ASN A 345 0.01 -20.11 19.51
N GLY A 346 -0.37 -20.52 18.30
CA GLY A 346 0.54 -20.91 17.24
C GLY A 346 1.25 -19.72 16.58
N PRO A 347 2.39 -19.95 15.92
CA PRO A 347 3.13 -18.91 15.21
C PRO A 347 2.33 -18.38 14.01
N ARG A 348 2.21 -17.05 13.89
CA ARG A 348 1.56 -16.37 12.76
C ARG A 348 2.33 -16.63 11.47
N THR A 349 1.60 -16.89 10.39
CA THR A 349 2.20 -17.03 9.06
C THR A 349 2.62 -15.66 8.55
N PHE A 350 3.85 -15.52 8.05
CA PHE A 350 4.26 -14.34 7.30
C PHE A 350 3.74 -14.43 5.87
N THR A 351 3.07 -13.38 5.44
CA THR A 351 2.71 -13.08 4.06
C THR A 351 3.38 -11.79 3.66
N PHE A 352 3.53 -11.59 2.36
CA PHE A 352 3.94 -10.30 1.85
C PHE A 352 3.02 -9.96 0.70
N SER A 353 2.24 -8.91 0.87
CA SER A 353 1.37 -8.38 -0.16
C SER A 353 1.80 -6.96 -0.49
N PHE A 354 1.89 -6.66 -1.78
CA PHE A 354 1.98 -5.28 -2.24
C PHE A 354 0.59 -4.64 -2.22
N ALA A 355 -0.45 -5.44 -2.44
CA ALA A 355 -1.84 -5.00 -2.45
C ALA A 355 -2.30 -4.47 -1.10
N MET A 356 -3.07 -3.38 -1.15
CA MET A 356 -3.83 -2.87 -0.02
C MET A 356 -4.79 -3.95 0.49
N GLY A 357 -4.47 -4.50 1.66
CA GLY A 357 -5.22 -5.58 2.27
C GLY A 357 -6.41 -5.10 3.10
N VAL A 358 -7.16 -6.05 3.66
CA VAL A 358 -8.28 -5.79 4.57
C VAL A 358 -7.83 -4.95 5.78
N CYS A 359 -6.65 -5.25 6.34
CA CYS A 359 -6.10 -4.53 7.49
C CYS A 359 -5.90 -3.02 7.22
N GLU A 360 -5.48 -2.68 6.01
CA GLU A 360 -5.29 -1.29 5.60
C GLU A 360 -6.62 -0.51 5.59
N VAL A 361 -7.68 -1.14 5.08
CA VAL A 361 -9.04 -0.60 5.06
C VAL A 361 -9.60 -0.46 6.48
N LEU A 362 -9.42 -1.47 7.34
CA LEU A 362 -9.81 -1.40 8.75
C LEU A 362 -9.11 -0.26 9.49
N THR A 363 -7.82 -0.06 9.22
CA THR A 363 -7.04 1.03 9.81
C THR A 363 -7.57 2.37 9.35
N TYR A 364 -7.83 2.51 8.05
CA TYR A 364 -8.38 3.74 7.47
C TYR A 364 -9.70 4.11 8.14
N LEU A 365 -10.63 3.16 8.30
CA LEU A 365 -11.87 3.39 9.03
C LEU A 365 -11.59 3.81 10.48
N GLY A 366 -10.70 3.10 11.17
CA GLY A 366 -10.40 3.34 12.58
C GLY A 366 -9.74 4.70 12.86
N THR A 367 -8.91 5.21 11.95
CA THR A 367 -8.25 6.51 12.12
C THR A 367 -9.14 7.69 11.75
N ASN A 368 -10.12 7.49 10.86
CA ASN A 368 -11.02 8.55 10.42
C ASN A 368 -12.37 8.55 11.17
N CYS A 369 -12.80 7.43 11.76
CA CYS A 369 -14.02 7.36 12.55
C CYS A 369 -13.84 8.06 13.90
N ARG A 370 -14.88 8.78 14.35
CA ARG A 370 -14.93 9.38 15.69
C ARG A 370 -15.49 8.43 16.75
N ASP A 371 -16.37 7.52 16.37
CA ASP A 371 -17.05 6.64 17.33
C ASP A 371 -16.08 5.65 17.99
N GLY A 372 -15.96 5.73 19.30
CA GLY A 372 -15.08 4.88 20.09
C GLY A 372 -15.50 3.40 20.10
N GLY A 373 -16.78 3.10 19.90
CA GLY A 373 -17.29 1.72 19.80
C GLY A 373 -16.78 1.02 18.54
N ILE A 374 -16.95 1.66 17.38
CA ILE A 374 -16.43 1.24 16.08
C ILE A 374 -14.92 1.07 16.15
N ARG A 375 -14.19 2.07 16.69
CA ARG A 375 -12.72 1.99 16.79
C ARG A 375 -12.24 0.77 17.58
N ARG A 376 -12.85 0.46 18.72
CA ARG A 376 -12.48 -0.71 19.54
C ARG A 376 -12.75 -2.04 18.81
N ARG A 377 -13.84 -2.15 18.06
CA ARG A 377 -14.17 -3.33 17.24
C ARG A 377 -13.15 -3.53 16.12
N LEU A 378 -12.79 -2.45 15.41
CA LEU A 378 -11.77 -2.48 14.36
C LEU A 378 -10.39 -2.86 14.92
N ILE A 379 -10.01 -2.31 16.09
CA ILE A 379 -8.77 -2.69 16.80
C ILE A 379 -8.78 -4.19 17.13
N ALA A 380 -9.91 -4.74 17.59
CA ALA A 380 -10.01 -6.17 17.92
C ALA A 380 -9.80 -7.06 16.69
N LEU A 381 -10.39 -6.71 15.54
CA LEU A 381 -10.18 -7.41 14.27
C LEU A 381 -8.71 -7.35 13.82
N LEU A 382 -8.10 -6.16 13.85
CA LEU A 382 -6.70 -5.97 13.48
C LEU A 382 -5.74 -6.74 14.40
N HIS A 383 -5.99 -6.72 15.71
CA HIS A 383 -5.15 -7.40 16.69
C HIS A 383 -5.19 -8.92 16.53
N GLY A 384 -6.37 -9.47 16.22
CA GLY A 384 -6.59 -10.90 15.97
C GLY A 384 -6.16 -11.38 14.58
N TRP A 385 -5.70 -10.50 13.69
CA TRP A 385 -5.45 -10.88 12.30
C TRP A 385 -4.37 -11.99 12.18
N PRO A 386 -4.63 -13.09 11.45
CA PRO A 386 -3.77 -14.27 11.49
C PRO A 386 -2.39 -14.06 10.89
N GLU A 387 -2.32 -13.35 9.77
CA GLU A 387 -1.10 -13.21 8.97
C GLU A 387 -0.30 -11.97 9.37
N ARG A 388 1.02 -12.09 9.41
CA ARG A 388 1.92 -10.94 9.42
C ARG A 388 2.11 -10.49 7.99
N ASP A 389 1.89 -9.21 7.69
CA ASP A 389 1.95 -8.72 6.32
C ASP A 389 2.87 -7.51 6.18
N GLY A 390 3.89 -7.62 5.33
CA GLY A 390 4.69 -6.48 4.92
C GLY A 390 5.35 -5.70 6.06
N MET A 391 5.50 -4.40 5.85
CA MET A 391 5.97 -3.47 6.89
C MET A 391 4.86 -3.03 7.84
N MET A 392 3.62 -3.09 7.36
CA MET A 392 2.43 -2.62 8.05
C MET A 392 1.68 -3.82 8.67
N ASP A 393 2.34 -4.49 9.63
CA ASP A 393 1.72 -5.62 10.34
C ASP A 393 0.39 -5.21 10.97
N ALA A 394 -0.61 -6.10 10.90
CA ALA A 394 -1.94 -5.83 11.46
C ALA A 394 -1.93 -5.40 12.94
N ARG A 395 -0.95 -5.85 13.75
CA ARG A 395 -0.80 -5.39 15.13
C ARG A 395 -0.26 -3.97 15.24
N LEU A 396 0.70 -3.59 14.37
CA LEU A 396 1.14 -2.19 14.27
C LEU A 396 -0.02 -1.30 13.83
N LEU A 397 -0.80 -1.75 12.86
CA LEU A 397 -2.01 -1.08 12.39
C LEU A 397 -3.06 -0.93 13.52
N ALA A 398 -3.24 -1.95 14.36
CA ALA A 398 -4.08 -1.86 15.56
C ALA A 398 -3.56 -0.80 16.55
N LEU A 399 -2.24 -0.76 16.76
CA LEU A 399 -1.59 0.23 17.64
C LEU A 399 -1.68 1.65 17.10
N LEU A 400 -1.69 1.83 15.78
CA LEU A 400 -1.95 3.12 15.13
C LEU A 400 -3.37 3.61 15.44
N VAL A 401 -4.39 2.78 15.19
CA VAL A 401 -5.79 3.13 15.50
C VAL A 401 -5.95 3.40 17.00
N TYR A 402 -5.35 2.55 17.85
CA TYR A 402 -5.39 2.72 19.30
C TYR A 402 -4.73 4.03 19.76
N SER A 403 -3.60 4.42 19.16
CA SER A 403 -2.89 5.65 19.51
C SER A 403 -3.70 6.89 19.11
N VAL A 404 -4.32 6.87 17.92
CA VAL A 404 -5.26 7.92 17.49
C VAL A 404 -6.44 8.01 18.46
N MET A 405 -7.11 6.89 18.72
CA MET A 405 -8.25 6.81 19.64
C MET A 405 -7.88 7.34 21.03
N THR A 406 -6.73 6.93 21.56
CA THR A 406 -6.28 7.34 22.90
C THR A 406 -5.98 8.83 22.94
N LEU A 407 -5.33 9.39 21.92
CA LEU A 407 -5.04 10.82 21.87
C LEU A 407 -6.35 11.64 21.79
N GLU A 408 -7.25 11.26 20.88
CA GLU A 408 -8.50 11.98 20.66
C GLU A 408 -9.51 11.84 21.84
N GLU A 409 -9.71 10.65 22.38
CA GLU A 409 -10.69 10.42 23.48
C GLU A 409 -10.23 11.02 24.81
N ASN A 410 -8.94 11.29 24.96
CA ASN A 410 -8.38 12.00 26.09
C ASN A 410 -8.22 13.51 25.82
N ALA A 411 -8.83 14.08 24.78
CA ALA A 411 -8.77 15.52 24.50
C ALA A 411 -9.30 16.43 25.62
N THR A 412 -9.99 15.89 26.62
CA THR A 412 -10.43 16.63 27.82
C THR A 412 -9.49 16.48 29.01
N THR A 413 -8.41 15.70 28.89
CA THR A 413 -7.48 15.34 29.96
C THR A 413 -6.02 15.33 29.47
N GLY A 414 -5.04 15.69 30.32
CA GLY A 414 -3.61 15.59 29.95
C GLY A 414 -3.09 16.70 29.02
N MET A 415 -2.20 16.36 28.07
CA MET A 415 -1.41 17.31 27.24
C MET A 415 -2.23 18.14 26.24
N GLN A 416 -3.49 17.78 25.99
CA GLN A 416 -4.44 18.55 25.20
C GLN A 416 -5.45 19.22 26.14
N ALA A 417 -4.98 20.03 27.09
CA ALA A 417 -5.88 20.71 28.00
C ALA A 417 -6.89 21.55 27.21
N PRO A 418 -8.19 21.57 27.60
CA PRO A 418 -9.19 22.37 26.90
C PRO A 418 -8.71 23.82 26.76
N HIS A 419 -8.59 24.28 25.52
CA HIS A 419 -8.32 25.67 25.23
C HIS A 419 -9.63 26.46 25.15
N ASP A 420 -9.56 27.79 25.20
CA ASP A 420 -10.72 28.64 24.99
C ASP A 420 -11.39 28.29 23.64
N GLY A 421 -12.68 27.96 23.68
CA GLY A 421 -13.46 27.51 22.52
C GLY A 421 -13.45 25.99 22.27
N CYS A 422 -12.83 25.18 23.13
CA CYS A 422 -12.94 23.72 23.05
C CYS A 422 -14.37 23.25 23.33
N THR A 423 -14.92 22.43 22.43
CA THR A 423 -16.26 21.83 22.55
C THR A 423 -16.23 20.32 22.74
N CYS A 424 -15.07 19.74 23.10
CA CYS A 424 -14.96 18.31 23.37
C CYS A 424 -15.82 17.90 24.57
N VAL A 425 -16.43 16.73 24.47
CA VAL A 425 -17.21 16.12 25.55
C VAL A 425 -16.38 14.99 26.17
N PRO A 426 -16.33 14.87 27.52
CA PRO A 426 -15.52 13.86 28.19
C PRO A 426 -15.81 12.44 27.70
N ARG A 427 -14.82 11.55 27.86
CA ARG A 427 -14.90 10.13 27.46
C ARG A 427 -15.10 9.90 25.96
N GLY A 428 -14.79 10.89 25.13
CA GLY A 428 -14.81 10.76 23.68
C GLY A 428 -16.20 10.81 23.04
N GLU A 429 -17.25 11.22 23.78
CA GLU A 429 -18.60 11.37 23.21
C GLU A 429 -18.63 12.36 22.04
N PHE A 430 -17.78 13.40 22.10
CA PHE A 430 -17.54 14.29 20.98
C PHE A 430 -16.12 14.85 21.04
N ILE A 431 -15.45 14.87 19.90
CA ILE A 431 -14.08 15.40 19.73
C ILE A 431 -14.16 16.55 18.74
N CYS A 432 -13.77 17.75 19.15
CA CYS A 432 -13.79 18.92 18.27
C CYS A 432 -12.65 18.87 17.23
N ASN A 433 -12.79 19.66 16.17
CA ASN A 433 -11.83 19.71 15.06
C ASN A 433 -10.36 19.87 15.52
N ASP A 434 -10.09 20.75 16.48
CA ASP A 434 -8.73 21.06 16.92
C ASP A 434 -8.05 19.88 17.64
N HIS A 435 -8.84 18.93 18.15
CA HIS A 435 -8.34 17.70 18.79
C HIS A 435 -8.38 16.47 17.89
N ARG A 436 -8.89 16.60 16.66
CA ARG A 436 -8.86 15.51 15.67
C ARG A 436 -7.47 15.36 15.07
N VAL A 437 -6.99 14.13 14.96
CA VAL A 437 -5.70 13.81 14.35
C VAL A 437 -5.81 13.94 12.83
N CYS A 438 -5.00 14.83 12.23
CA CYS A 438 -5.01 15.10 10.79
C CYS A 438 -3.76 14.59 10.07
N LEU A 439 -2.68 14.30 10.81
CA LEU A 439 -1.43 13.75 10.29
C LEU A 439 -0.94 12.62 11.19
N ILE A 440 -0.56 11.52 10.53
CA ILE A 440 0.01 10.32 11.13
C ILE A 440 1.35 10.04 10.44
N ASP A 441 2.39 9.78 11.23
CA ASP A 441 3.70 9.33 10.79
C ASP A 441 4.19 8.17 11.64
N THR A 442 4.87 7.22 11.00
CA THR A 442 5.43 6.01 11.62
C THR A 442 6.94 5.99 11.36
N GLN A 443 7.72 6.01 12.43
CA GLN A 443 9.18 5.96 12.37
C GLN A 443 9.66 4.64 12.97
N PHE A 444 10.12 3.72 12.12
CA PHE A 444 10.64 2.44 12.58
C PHE A 444 11.98 2.60 13.30
N LEU A 445 12.13 1.94 14.45
CA LEU A 445 13.32 2.01 15.30
C LEU A 445 14.15 0.73 15.35
N GLY A 446 13.65 -0.37 14.76
CA GLY A 446 14.32 -1.67 14.78
C GLY A 446 13.34 -2.84 14.71
N GLU A 447 13.68 -3.95 15.38
CA GLU A 447 12.85 -5.16 15.44
C GLU A 447 11.49 -4.85 16.10
N ARG A 448 10.42 -4.92 15.28
CA ARG A 448 9.01 -4.77 15.69
C ARG A 448 8.75 -3.60 16.64
N SER A 449 9.41 -2.47 16.40
CA SER A 449 9.28 -1.24 17.19
C SER A 449 9.22 -0.01 16.29
N ALA A 450 8.40 0.96 16.69
CA ALA A 450 8.23 2.21 15.97
C ALA A 450 7.82 3.35 16.92
N ILE A 451 8.10 4.58 16.52
CA ILE A 451 7.48 5.78 17.07
C ILE A 451 6.31 6.14 16.16
N ILE A 452 5.12 6.25 16.75
CA ILE A 452 3.95 6.84 16.10
C ILE A 452 3.92 8.32 16.47
N VAL A 453 3.90 9.17 15.45
CA VAL A 453 3.85 10.62 15.57
C VAL A 453 2.50 11.11 15.05
N LEU A 454 1.73 11.75 15.93
CA LEU A 454 0.36 12.22 15.67
C LEU A 454 0.32 13.74 15.77
N THR A 455 -0.29 14.41 14.79
CA THR A 455 -0.54 15.86 14.84
C THR A 455 -2.04 16.12 14.72
N THR A 456 -2.62 16.81 15.70
CA THR A 456 -4.01 17.28 15.58
C THR A 456 -4.10 18.56 14.77
N ALA A 457 -5.30 18.88 14.28
CA ALA A 457 -5.52 20.14 13.55
C ALA A 457 -5.14 21.36 14.41
N GLY A 458 -5.43 21.33 15.72
CA GLY A 458 -5.08 22.39 16.66
C GLY A 458 -3.57 22.49 16.90
N MET A 459 -2.86 21.36 17.00
CA MET A 459 -1.39 21.36 17.09
C MET A 459 -0.77 22.00 15.85
N LEU A 460 -1.23 21.60 14.66
CA LEU A 460 -0.75 22.14 13.39
C LEU A 460 -1.03 23.65 13.27
N LYS A 461 -2.26 24.07 13.57
CA LYS A 461 -2.70 25.47 13.53
C LYS A 461 -1.89 26.38 14.45
N ASN A 462 -1.52 25.89 15.63
CA ASN A 462 -0.80 26.67 16.64
C ASN A 462 0.73 26.45 16.61
N GLY A 463 1.25 25.66 15.67
CA GLY A 463 2.68 25.33 15.58
C GLY A 463 3.22 24.57 16.79
N LEU A 464 2.36 23.79 17.47
CA LEU A 464 2.75 22.97 18.60
C LEU A 464 3.47 21.69 18.14
N PRO A 465 4.37 21.14 18.96
CA PRO A 465 5.01 19.87 18.65
C PRO A 465 3.98 18.74 18.53
N PRO A 466 4.20 17.74 17.66
CA PRO A 466 3.33 16.58 17.56
C PRO A 466 3.40 15.73 18.83
N TYR A 467 2.38 14.89 19.02
CA TYR A 467 2.38 13.84 20.03
C TYR A 467 3.18 12.64 19.52
N GLU A 468 4.07 12.11 20.35
CA GLU A 468 4.90 10.94 20.00
C GLU A 468 4.66 9.82 21.00
N THR A 469 4.49 8.60 20.51
CA THR A 469 4.37 7.40 21.35
C THR A 469 5.18 6.25 20.77
N SER A 470 5.96 5.58 21.61
CA SER A 470 6.71 4.40 21.23
C SER A 470 5.81 3.16 21.34
N VAL A 471 5.82 2.33 20.31
CA VAL A 471 5.05 1.09 20.26
C VAL A 471 5.92 -0.09 19.87
N SER A 472 5.49 -1.28 20.29
CA SER A 472 6.10 -2.56 19.90
C SER A 472 5.01 -3.61 19.77
N TRP A 473 5.13 -4.53 18.82
CA TRP A 473 4.04 -5.47 18.47
C TRP A 473 4.46 -6.92 18.37
#